data_AF-F0J9P1-F1
#
_entry.id   AF-F0J9P1-F1
#
_cell.length_a   1.000
_cell.length_b   1.000
_cell.length_c   1.000
_cell.angle_alpha   90.00
_cell.angle_beta   90.00
_cell.angle_gamma   90.00
#
_symmetry.space_group_name_H-M   'P 1'
#
loop_
_entity.id
_entity.type
_entity.pdbx_description
1 polymer ?
#
loop_
_entity_poly.entity_id
_entity_poly.type
_entity_poly.pdbx_seq_one_letter_code
_entity_poly.pdbx_strand_id
1 'polypeptide(L)'
;HRIFVNRSLHLEKIKFFGFDMDYTIAQYKSPDYEAFQFHLLVDQLLSIGYPTELKQFQYDSLFPIRGLWFDSQYGNLLKVDPYGNILVCCHGFQFLKTGEIYKIYPNKFIKLDESRVFVLNTLFNLPETYLLACLVDFFSTCPQYIPTKTGVKIGNLFMSYKSIFQDVRGAVEHIHTYGQLKTETIYTL
;
A
#
# COMPACT_ATOMS: atom_id res chain seq x y z
N HIS A 1 -15.33 -26.39 -0.49
CA HIS A 1 -15.13 -26.21 -1.95
C HIS A 1 -16.41 -25.70 -2.61
N ARG A 2 -16.64 -24.38 -2.66
CA ARG A 2 -17.85 -23.78 -3.24
C ARG A 2 -17.44 -22.68 -4.24
N ILE A 3 -18.14 -22.62 -5.37
CA ILE A 3 -18.05 -21.51 -6.34
C ILE A 3 -19.26 -20.60 -6.09
N PHE A 4 -19.02 -19.32 -5.81
CA PHE A 4 -20.07 -18.33 -5.57
C PHE A 4 -20.54 -17.70 -6.89
N VAL A 5 -21.82 -17.32 -6.96
CA VAL A 5 -22.47 -16.85 -8.19
C VAL A 5 -23.14 -15.51 -7.96
N ASN A 6 -22.64 -14.46 -8.60
CA ASN A 6 -23.29 -13.13 -8.60
C ASN A 6 -24.31 -12.98 -9.74
N ARG A 7 -24.04 -13.60 -10.90
CA ARG A 7 -24.91 -13.63 -12.08
C ARG A 7 -24.94 -15.05 -12.63
N SER A 8 -26.11 -15.53 -13.04
CA SER A 8 -26.27 -16.88 -13.60
C SER A 8 -25.38 -17.08 -14.83
N LEU A 9 -24.71 -18.23 -14.90
CA LEU A 9 -23.79 -18.57 -15.98
C LEU A 9 -23.98 -20.02 -16.42
N HIS A 10 -24.23 -20.23 -17.72
CA HIS A 10 -24.40 -21.55 -18.31
C HIS A 10 -23.05 -22.05 -18.85
N LEU A 11 -22.37 -22.91 -18.08
CA LEU A 11 -21.02 -23.40 -18.43
C LEU A 11 -20.97 -24.14 -19.77
N GLU A 12 -22.06 -24.79 -20.20
CA GLU A 12 -22.17 -25.48 -21.50
C GLU A 12 -21.94 -24.56 -22.72
N LYS A 13 -22.20 -23.25 -22.56
CA LYS A 13 -22.05 -22.25 -23.62
C LYS A 13 -20.64 -21.69 -23.70
N ILE A 14 -19.78 -21.97 -22.71
CA ILE A 14 -18.40 -21.50 -22.69
C ILE A 14 -17.53 -22.39 -23.59
N LYS A 15 -16.81 -21.78 -24.53
CA LYS A 15 -15.92 -22.48 -25.48
C LYS A 15 -14.43 -22.29 -25.22
N PHE A 16 -14.06 -21.25 -24.47
CA PHE A 16 -12.68 -20.91 -24.16
C PHE A 16 -12.57 -20.60 -22.67
N PHE A 17 -11.48 -21.07 -22.06
CA PHE A 17 -11.12 -20.79 -20.67
C PHE A 17 -9.79 -20.05 -20.68
N GLY A 18 -9.82 -18.77 -20.30
CA GLY A 18 -8.63 -17.97 -20.10
C GLY A 18 -8.21 -18.02 -18.65
N PHE A 19 -6.90 -18.06 -18.41
CA PHE A 19 -6.32 -18.02 -17.07
C PHE A 19 -5.28 -16.92 -16.99
N ASP A 20 -5.34 -16.16 -15.90
CA ASP A 20 -4.21 -15.36 -15.45
C ASP A 20 -3.24 -16.26 -14.66
N MET A 21 -1.98 -15.87 -14.54
CA MET A 21 -0.96 -16.66 -13.87
C MET A 21 -0.89 -16.30 -12.38
N ASP A 22 -0.46 -15.08 -12.07
CA ASP A 22 -0.11 -14.66 -10.72
C ASP A 22 -1.35 -14.49 -9.85
N TYR A 23 -1.32 -15.08 -8.65
CA TYR A 23 -2.45 -15.15 -7.71
C TYR A 23 -3.75 -15.77 -8.28
N THR A 24 -3.69 -16.40 -9.46
CA THR A 24 -4.78 -17.18 -10.05
C THR A 24 -4.40 -18.66 -10.15
N ILE A 25 -3.38 -18.99 -10.94
CA ILE A 25 -2.79 -20.34 -11.00
C ILE A 25 -1.66 -20.44 -9.97
N ALA A 26 -0.72 -19.50 -10.00
CA ALA A 26 0.43 -19.43 -9.11
C ALA A 26 0.05 -18.61 -7.87
N GLN A 27 -0.32 -19.30 -6.79
CA GLN A 27 -0.58 -18.66 -5.50
C GLN A 27 0.70 -18.62 -4.68
N TYR A 28 1.24 -17.42 -4.49
CA TYR A 28 2.37 -17.19 -3.61
C TYR A 28 1.97 -17.42 -2.14
N LYS A 29 2.89 -17.97 -1.35
CA LYS A 29 2.65 -18.27 0.06
C LYS A 29 2.67 -16.97 0.87
N SER A 30 1.56 -16.73 1.57
CA SER A 30 1.46 -15.65 2.57
C SER A 30 1.78 -16.19 3.97
N PRO A 31 2.53 -15.44 4.82
CA PRO A 31 3.03 -14.08 4.59
C PRO A 31 4.44 -14.01 3.99
N ASP A 32 5.06 -15.16 3.68
CA ASP A 32 6.48 -15.24 3.33
C ASP A 32 6.83 -14.40 2.08
N TYR A 33 5.98 -14.46 1.04
CA TYR A 33 6.22 -13.72 -0.20
C TYR A 33 6.05 -12.21 -0.02
N GLU A 34 5.04 -11.78 0.75
CA GLU A 34 4.83 -10.37 1.08
C GLU A 34 5.95 -9.82 1.97
N ALA A 35 6.39 -10.58 2.98
CA ALA A 35 7.49 -10.20 3.85
C ALA A 35 8.81 -10.06 3.09
N PHE A 36 9.08 -10.99 2.15
CA PHE A 36 10.25 -10.91 1.29
C PHE A 36 10.24 -9.66 0.41
N GLN A 37 9.13 -9.38 -0.27
CA GLN A 37 8.96 -8.14 -1.04
C GLN A 37 9.15 -6.90 -0.16
N PHE A 38 8.56 -6.90 1.03
CA PHE A 38 8.68 -5.78 1.96
C PHE A 38 10.14 -5.48 2.32
N HIS A 39 10.96 -6.50 2.61
CA HIS A 39 12.38 -6.30 2.87
C HIS A 39 13.12 -5.70 1.67
N LEU A 40 12.86 -6.20 0.45
CA LEU A 40 13.46 -5.64 -0.77
C LEU A 40 13.05 -4.18 -1.00
N LEU A 41 11.79 -3.82 -0.70
CA LEU A 41 11.33 -2.43 -0.79
C LEU A 41 12.06 -1.52 0.19
N VAL A 42 12.25 -1.97 1.44
CA VAL A 42 13.00 -1.22 2.45
C VAL A 42 14.44 -1.02 1.98
N ASP A 43 15.12 -2.07 1.53
CA ASP A 43 16.49 -1.98 1.02
C ASP A 43 16.60 -1.01 -0.18
N GLN A 44 15.61 -1.03 -1.08
CA GLN A 44 15.56 -0.11 -2.21
C GLN A 44 15.38 1.34 -1.75
N LEU A 45 14.51 1.62 -0.77
CA LEU A 45 14.37 2.96 -0.20
C LEU A 45 15.66 3.44 0.48
N LEU A 46 16.34 2.56 1.21
CA LEU A 46 17.63 2.87 1.83
C LEU A 46 18.68 3.25 0.77
N SER A 47 18.70 2.54 -0.36
CA SER A 47 19.65 2.81 -1.46
C SER A 47 19.51 4.20 -2.08
N ILE A 48 18.29 4.78 -2.05
CA ILE A 48 18.00 6.12 -2.60
C ILE A 48 18.09 7.22 -1.54
N GLY A 49 18.52 6.89 -0.31
CA GLY A 49 18.82 7.86 0.74
C GLY A 49 17.75 8.02 1.83
N TYR A 50 16.79 7.10 1.95
CA TYR A 50 15.93 7.07 3.13
C TYR A 50 16.72 6.71 4.40
N PRO A 51 16.26 7.13 5.59
CA PRO A 51 16.97 6.93 6.86
C PRO A 51 17.30 5.47 7.17
N THR A 52 18.46 5.19 7.77
CA THR A 52 18.91 3.81 8.02
C THR A 52 18.05 3.07 9.04
N GLU A 53 17.31 3.80 9.87
CA GLU A 53 16.35 3.30 10.85
C GLU A 53 15.25 2.46 10.19
N LEU A 54 14.92 2.69 8.92
CA LEU A 54 13.91 1.87 8.22
C LEU A 54 14.27 0.39 8.17
N LYS A 55 15.56 0.04 8.28
CA LYS A 55 16.02 -1.36 8.28
C LYS A 55 15.45 -2.19 9.43
N GLN A 56 14.96 -1.55 10.48
CA GLN A 56 14.34 -2.24 11.62
C GLN A 56 12.87 -2.62 11.36
N PHE A 57 12.27 -2.17 10.26
CA PHE A 57 10.89 -2.48 9.95
C PHE A 57 10.73 -3.98 9.66
N GLN A 58 9.68 -4.56 10.24
CA GLN A 58 9.28 -5.94 10.00
C GLN A 58 7.86 -5.95 9.44
N TYR A 59 7.64 -6.76 8.41
CA TYR A 59 6.33 -6.90 7.80
C TYR A 59 5.33 -7.50 8.78
N ASP A 60 4.20 -6.82 9.00
CA ASP A 60 3.07 -7.34 9.76
C ASP A 60 1.88 -7.60 8.83
N SER A 61 1.62 -8.89 8.58
CA SER A 61 0.51 -9.34 7.72
C SER A 61 -0.89 -9.03 8.28
N LEU A 62 -1.02 -8.69 9.57
CA LEU A 62 -2.30 -8.43 10.21
C LEU A 62 -2.84 -7.01 9.94
N PHE A 63 -1.97 -6.09 9.53
CA PHE A 63 -2.35 -4.70 9.29
C PHE A 63 -2.96 -4.45 7.89
N PRO A 64 -2.27 -4.77 6.76
CA PRO A 64 -2.74 -4.37 5.46
C PRO A 64 -3.94 -5.20 5.02
N ILE A 65 -4.96 -4.53 4.49
CA ILE A 65 -6.06 -5.19 3.77
C ILE A 65 -6.09 -4.71 2.33
N ARG A 66 -6.47 -5.61 1.42
CA ARG A 66 -6.60 -5.28 0.00
C ARG A 66 -7.75 -4.29 -0.25
N GLY A 67 -7.54 -3.38 -1.19
CA GLY A 67 -8.54 -2.40 -1.64
C GLY A 67 -8.55 -1.09 -0.87
N LEU A 68 -7.52 -0.82 -0.05
CA LEU A 68 -7.35 0.48 0.59
C LEU A 68 -7.01 1.56 -0.44
N TRP A 69 -7.45 2.78 -0.15
CA TRP A 69 -7.13 3.98 -0.90
C TRP A 69 -6.03 4.73 -0.16
N PHE A 70 -4.92 5.03 -0.83
CA PHE A 70 -3.91 5.92 -0.28
C PHE A 70 -4.16 7.34 -0.78
N ASP A 71 -4.42 8.27 0.16
CA ASP A 71 -4.53 9.70 -0.12
C ASP A 71 -3.15 10.35 -0.08
N SER A 72 -2.55 10.54 -1.25
CA SER A 72 -1.21 11.16 -1.39
C SER A 72 -1.14 12.62 -0.96
N GLN A 73 -2.27 13.29 -0.76
CA GLN A 73 -2.29 14.66 -0.26
C GLN A 73 -2.06 14.73 1.25
N TYR A 74 -2.66 13.81 2.01
CA TYR A 74 -2.66 13.84 3.49
C TYR A 74 -1.97 12.63 4.14
N GLY A 75 -1.48 11.67 3.35
CA GLY A 75 -0.75 10.52 3.85
C GLY A 75 -1.62 9.52 4.60
N ASN A 76 -2.91 9.43 4.25
CA ASN A 76 -3.86 8.55 4.95
C ASN A 76 -4.18 7.31 4.13
N LEU A 77 -4.28 6.16 4.81
CA LEU A 77 -4.92 4.96 4.29
C LEU A 77 -6.41 5.00 4.62
N LEU A 78 -7.23 4.88 3.58
CA LEU A 78 -8.68 5.00 3.65
C LEU A 78 -9.33 3.69 3.22
N LYS A 79 -10.24 3.19 4.06
CA LYS A 79 -11.22 2.20 3.62
C LYS A 79 -12.48 2.94 3.22
N VAL A 80 -12.88 2.82 1.97
CA VAL A 80 -14.05 3.52 1.43
C VAL A 80 -15.11 2.55 0.95
N ASP A 81 -16.36 3.03 0.91
CA ASP A 81 -17.45 2.33 0.24
C ASP A 81 -17.46 2.63 -1.29
N PRO A 82 -18.34 1.98 -2.07
CA PRO A 82 -18.43 2.23 -3.52
C PRO A 82 -18.80 3.66 -3.92
N TYR A 83 -19.32 4.46 -2.98
CA TYR A 83 -19.69 5.85 -3.21
C TYR A 83 -18.60 6.82 -2.79
N GLY A 84 -17.47 6.37 -2.23
CA GLY A 84 -16.38 7.23 -1.74
C GLY A 84 -16.55 7.72 -0.32
N ASN A 85 -17.53 7.21 0.44
CA ASN A 85 -17.65 7.51 1.87
C ASN A 85 -16.56 6.78 2.64
N ILE A 86 -15.87 7.50 3.53
CA ILE A 86 -14.77 6.97 4.32
C ILE A 86 -15.35 6.15 5.48
N LEU A 87 -15.08 4.85 5.49
CA LEU A 87 -15.45 3.93 6.56
C LEU A 87 -14.41 3.95 7.67
N VAL A 88 -13.13 3.86 7.29
CA VAL A 88 -11.97 3.86 8.20
C VAL A 88 -10.89 4.77 7.62
N CYS A 89 -10.20 5.52 8.47
CA CYS A 89 -9.06 6.35 8.11
C CYS A 89 -7.91 6.06 9.08
N CYS A 90 -6.74 5.77 8.54
CA CYS A 90 -5.52 5.54 9.32
C CYS A 90 -4.43 6.52 8.84
N HIS A 91 -3.74 7.17 9.79
CA HIS A 91 -2.56 7.98 9.54
C HIS A 91 -1.36 7.31 10.20
N GLY A 92 -0.46 6.73 9.40
CA GLY A 92 0.55 5.80 9.93
C GLY A 92 -0.15 4.58 10.54
N PHE A 93 0.04 4.34 11.84
CA PHE A 93 -0.70 3.33 12.61
C PHE A 93 -1.82 3.90 13.48
N GLN A 94 -2.05 5.22 13.42
CA GLN A 94 -3.11 5.87 14.18
C GLN A 94 -4.45 5.81 13.44
N PHE A 95 -5.40 5.05 14.00
CA PHE A 95 -6.79 5.07 13.54
C PHE A 95 -7.47 6.38 13.98
N LEU A 96 -7.92 7.18 13.01
CA LEU A 96 -8.56 8.45 13.28
C LEU A 96 -10.03 8.28 13.67
N LYS A 97 -10.46 9.01 14.71
CA LYS A 97 -11.87 9.06 15.11
C LYS A 97 -12.67 9.88 14.11
N THR A 98 -13.98 9.62 14.03
CA THR A 98 -14.90 10.32 13.13
C THR A 98 -14.75 11.84 13.15
N GLY A 99 -14.61 12.46 14.32
CA GLY A 99 -14.43 13.91 14.45
C GLY A 99 -13.11 14.43 13.86
N GLU A 100 -12.05 13.63 13.87
CA GLU A 100 -10.77 13.96 13.25
C GLU A 100 -10.85 13.80 11.73
N ILE A 101 -11.53 12.74 11.26
CA ILE A 101 -11.79 12.52 9.84
C ILE A 101 -12.52 13.72 9.24
N TYR A 102 -13.55 14.27 9.91
CA TYR A 102 -14.27 15.45 9.41
C TYR A 102 -13.41 16.71 9.27
N LYS A 103 -12.33 16.85 10.05
CA LYS A 103 -11.40 17.99 9.92
C LYS A 103 -10.56 17.91 8.66
N ILE A 104 -10.28 16.69 8.19
CA ILE A 104 -9.44 16.42 7.02
C ILE A 104 -10.31 16.29 5.76
N TYR A 105 -11.44 15.57 5.89
CA TYR A 105 -12.39 15.26 4.84
C TYR A 105 -13.77 15.81 5.22
N PRO A 106 -14.09 17.07 4.85
CA PRO A 106 -15.43 17.60 4.98
C PRO A 106 -16.43 16.64 4.29
N ASN A 107 -17.54 16.34 4.95
CA ASN A 107 -18.53 15.32 4.54
C ASN A 107 -18.08 13.85 4.62
N LYS A 108 -16.92 13.54 5.22
CA LYS A 108 -16.41 12.17 5.36
C LYS A 108 -16.36 11.42 4.02
N PHE A 109 -16.06 12.16 2.96
CA PHE A 109 -16.12 11.71 1.57
C PHE A 109 -14.82 12.06 0.86
N ILE A 110 -14.40 11.17 -0.03
CA ILE A 110 -13.30 11.42 -0.95
C ILE A 110 -13.70 10.97 -2.35
N LYS A 111 -13.49 11.83 -3.34
CA LYS A 111 -13.67 11.47 -4.74
C LYS A 111 -12.46 10.67 -5.21
N LEU A 112 -12.71 9.61 -5.98
CA LEU A 112 -11.65 8.93 -6.71
C LEU A 112 -11.10 9.88 -7.79
N ASP A 113 -9.92 10.42 -7.51
CA ASP A 113 -9.14 11.26 -8.41
C ASP A 113 -7.74 10.65 -8.48
N GLU A 114 -7.39 10.07 -9.63
CA GLU A 114 -6.14 9.34 -9.85
C GLU A 114 -4.89 10.21 -9.61
N SER A 115 -5.02 11.54 -9.66
CA SER A 115 -3.91 12.45 -9.37
C SER A 115 -3.58 12.57 -7.87
N ARG A 116 -4.51 12.15 -7.01
CA ARG A 116 -4.45 12.25 -5.55
C ARG A 116 -4.56 10.89 -4.85
N VAL A 117 -5.42 10.02 -5.35
CA VAL A 117 -5.79 8.76 -4.73
C VAL A 117 -5.23 7.61 -5.53
N PHE A 118 -4.52 6.71 -4.86
CA PHE A 118 -4.12 5.44 -5.43
C PHE A 118 -4.87 4.28 -4.76
N VAL A 119 -5.37 3.33 -5.57
CA VAL A 119 -6.15 2.20 -5.07
C VAL A 119 -5.31 0.92 -5.04
N LEU A 120 -5.07 0.40 -3.84
CA LEU A 120 -4.20 -0.73 -3.54
C LEU A 120 -4.96 -2.06 -3.71
N ASN A 121 -5.33 -2.40 -4.95
CA ASN A 121 -6.33 -3.43 -5.26
C ASN A 121 -5.78 -4.86 -5.45
N THR A 122 -4.49 -5.05 -5.64
CA THR A 122 -3.87 -6.37 -5.88
C THR A 122 -3.17 -6.89 -4.64
N LEU A 123 -2.91 -8.20 -4.58
CA LEU A 123 -2.14 -8.79 -3.47
C LEU A 123 -0.67 -8.33 -3.47
N PHE A 124 -0.12 -7.99 -4.64
CA PHE A 124 1.17 -7.33 -4.76
C PHE A 124 1.22 -5.95 -4.07
N ASN A 125 0.07 -5.33 -3.81
CA ASN A 125 0.03 -4.04 -3.13
C ASN A 125 0.11 -4.17 -1.60
N LEU A 126 0.03 -5.38 -1.01
CA LEU A 126 0.04 -5.53 0.45
C LEU A 126 1.35 -5.04 1.11
N PRO A 127 2.56 -5.38 0.57
CA PRO A 127 3.81 -4.87 1.12
C PRO A 127 3.91 -3.34 1.08
N GLU A 128 3.58 -2.72 -0.05
CA GLU A 128 3.61 -1.24 -0.17
C GLU A 128 2.54 -0.57 0.71
N THR A 129 1.37 -1.19 0.89
CA THR A 129 0.31 -0.68 1.77
C THR A 129 0.82 -0.55 3.19
N TYR A 130 1.47 -1.61 3.69
CA TYR A 130 2.03 -1.61 5.03
C TYR A 130 3.24 -0.66 5.12
N LEU A 131 4.12 -0.65 4.12
CA LEU A 131 5.28 0.25 4.08
C LEU A 131 4.87 1.73 4.13
N LEU A 132 3.83 2.13 3.40
CA LEU A 132 3.31 3.50 3.47
C LEU A 132 2.85 3.86 4.89
N ALA A 133 2.20 2.93 5.60
CA ALA A 133 1.84 3.13 7.00
C ALA A 133 3.09 3.26 7.90
N CYS A 134 4.08 2.37 7.75
CA CYS A 134 5.34 2.46 8.49
C CYS A 134 6.05 3.79 8.28
N LEU A 135 6.14 4.26 7.03
CA LEU A 135 6.79 5.52 6.69
C LEU A 135 6.09 6.71 7.32
N VAL A 136 4.76 6.79 7.16
CA VAL A 136 3.96 7.88 7.74
C VAL A 136 4.08 7.86 9.27
N ASP A 137 4.02 6.69 9.89
CA ASP A 137 4.17 6.54 11.35
C ASP A 137 5.57 6.96 11.83
N PHE A 138 6.63 6.47 11.19
CA PHE A 138 8.01 6.80 11.51
C PHE A 138 8.28 8.29 11.42
N PHE A 139 7.88 8.93 10.32
CA PHE A 139 8.08 10.36 10.14
C PHE A 139 7.18 11.21 11.05
N SER A 140 6.07 10.66 11.55
CA SER A 140 5.18 11.35 12.48
C SER A 140 5.63 11.28 13.93
N THR A 141 6.35 10.21 14.30
CA THR A 141 6.77 9.92 15.69
C THR A 141 8.21 10.29 15.97
N CYS A 142 9.07 10.32 14.95
CA CYS A 142 10.49 10.60 15.12
C CYS A 142 10.74 12.10 15.34
N PRO A 143 11.39 12.52 16.46
CA PRO A 143 11.52 13.94 16.85
C PRO A 143 12.28 14.85 15.87
N GLN A 144 13.12 14.28 15.00
CA GLN A 144 13.89 15.03 14.01
C GLN A 144 13.02 15.56 12.86
N TYR A 145 11.82 15.01 12.70
CA TYR A 145 10.88 15.36 11.66
C TYR A 145 9.74 16.20 12.24
N ILE A 146 9.31 17.20 11.48
CA ILE A 146 8.17 18.05 11.84
C ILE A 146 7.02 17.69 10.90
N PRO A 147 5.97 17.00 11.39
CA PRO A 147 4.80 16.68 10.60
C PRO A 147 4.08 17.95 10.16
N THR A 148 3.58 17.95 8.94
CA THR A 148 2.75 19.01 8.37
C THR A 148 1.49 18.40 7.80
N LYS A 149 0.54 19.24 7.36
CA LYS A 149 -0.72 18.73 6.78
C LYS A 149 -0.51 17.84 5.55
N THR A 150 0.53 18.08 4.75
CA THR A 150 0.71 17.43 3.44
C THR A 150 2.06 16.72 3.28
N GLY A 151 2.74 16.45 4.39
CA GLY A 151 4.06 15.83 4.38
C GLY A 151 4.83 16.15 5.65
N VAL A 152 6.15 16.15 5.53
CA VAL A 152 7.06 16.16 6.67
C VAL A 152 8.24 17.08 6.37
N LYS A 153 8.72 17.83 7.35
CA LYS A 153 9.91 18.69 7.23
C LYS A 153 11.07 18.18 8.06
N ILE A 154 12.27 18.33 7.53
CA ILE A 154 13.54 18.15 8.25
C ILE A 154 14.50 19.29 7.87
N GLY A 155 14.78 20.19 8.80
CA GLY A 155 15.51 21.43 8.49
C GLY A 155 14.83 22.22 7.36
N ASN A 156 15.54 22.42 6.24
CA ASN A 156 15.03 23.12 5.05
C ASN A 156 14.41 22.18 4.00
N LEU A 157 14.44 20.86 4.22
CA LEU A 157 13.89 19.88 3.30
C LEU A 157 12.41 19.62 3.63
N PHE A 158 11.56 19.58 2.59
CA PHE A 158 10.17 19.18 2.70
C PHE A 158 9.90 17.95 1.84
N MET A 159 9.39 16.90 2.48
CA MET A 159 8.98 15.65 1.83
C MET A 159 7.45 15.57 1.87
N SER A 160 6.80 15.72 0.72
CA SER A 160 5.36 15.56 0.63
C SER A 160 4.96 14.08 0.76
N TYR A 161 3.76 13.78 1.26
CA TYR A 161 3.26 12.40 1.22
C TYR A 161 3.15 11.85 -0.21
N LYS A 162 2.92 12.75 -1.19
CA LYS A 162 2.93 12.40 -2.60
C LYS A 162 4.30 11.97 -3.11
N SER A 163 5.36 12.69 -2.76
CA SER A 163 6.73 12.30 -3.13
C SER A 163 7.14 11.01 -2.44
N ILE A 164 6.81 10.83 -1.15
CA ILE A 164 7.06 9.57 -0.44
C ILE A 164 6.36 8.40 -1.13
N PHE A 165 5.10 8.58 -1.52
CA PHE A 165 4.36 7.59 -2.28
C PHE A 165 4.98 7.28 -3.65
N GLN A 166 5.45 8.31 -4.37
CA GLN A 166 6.13 8.13 -5.64
C GLN A 166 7.44 7.34 -5.49
N ASP A 167 8.21 7.58 -4.43
CA ASP A 167 9.43 6.83 -4.13
C ASP A 167 9.11 5.35 -3.84
N VAL A 168 8.07 5.07 -3.05
CA VAL A 168 7.61 3.69 -2.78
C VAL A 168 7.17 3.01 -4.07
N ARG A 169 6.40 3.69 -4.93
CA ARG A 169 5.97 3.13 -6.22
C ARG A 169 7.15 2.87 -7.16
N GLY A 170 8.12 3.77 -7.19
CA GLY A 170 9.37 3.58 -7.92
C GLY A 170 10.18 2.39 -7.41
N ALA A 171 10.22 2.19 -6.08
CA ALA A 171 10.86 1.02 -5.47
C ALA A 171 10.15 -0.28 -5.85
N VAL A 172 8.81 -0.31 -5.82
CA VAL A 172 8.01 -1.46 -6.28
C VAL A 172 8.31 -1.79 -7.73
N GLU A 173 8.28 -0.80 -8.62
CA GLU A 173 8.60 -1.01 -10.03
C GLU A 173 10.02 -1.52 -10.23
N HIS A 174 10.98 -1.00 -9.47
CA HIS A 174 12.37 -1.43 -9.49
C HIS A 174 12.52 -2.91 -9.10
N ILE A 175 11.95 -3.34 -7.96
CA ILE A 175 12.12 -4.72 -7.48
C ILE A 175 11.46 -5.75 -8.41
N HIS A 176 10.35 -5.39 -9.07
CA HIS A 176 9.63 -6.29 -10.00
C HIS A 176 10.30 -6.37 -11.39
N THR A 177 10.98 -5.32 -11.82
CA THR A 177 11.55 -5.22 -13.18
C THR A 177 13.03 -5.55 -13.22
N TYR A 178 13.81 -4.99 -12.30
CA TYR A 178 15.27 -5.04 -12.30
C TYR A 178 15.85 -5.74 -11.06
N GLY A 179 15.04 -5.90 -10.01
CA GLY A 179 15.47 -6.47 -8.75
C GLY A 179 15.59 -7.99 -8.75
N GLN A 180 16.02 -8.50 -7.60
CA GLN A 180 16.24 -9.92 -7.36
C GLN A 180 14.95 -10.71 -7.06
N LEU A 181 13.80 -10.03 -6.98
CA LEU A 181 12.53 -10.64 -6.57
C LEU A 181 12.21 -11.91 -7.35
N LYS A 182 12.26 -11.85 -8.69
CA LYS A 182 11.94 -13.00 -9.55
C LYS A 182 12.95 -14.12 -9.40
N THR A 183 14.24 -13.80 -9.35
CA THR A 183 15.32 -14.77 -9.20
C THR A 183 15.17 -15.53 -7.88
N GLU A 184 15.04 -14.82 -6.77
CA GLU A 184 14.92 -15.40 -5.44
C GLU A 184 13.62 -16.20 -5.26
N THR A 185 12.52 -15.75 -5.89
CA THR A 185 11.26 -16.50 -5.86
C THR A 185 11.39 -17.87 -6.51
N ILE A 186 12.20 -18.01 -7.57
CA ILE A 186 12.42 -19.30 -8.24
C ILE A 186 13.25 -20.26 -7.38
N TYR A 187 14.22 -19.73 -6.62
CA TYR A 187 15.17 -20.55 -5.87
C TYR A 187 14.72 -20.89 -4.44
N THR A 188 13.83 -20.10 -3.85
CA THR A 188 13.66 -20.08 -2.38
C THR A 188 12.21 -20.28 -1.92
N LEU A 189 11.18 -20.07 -2.77
CA LEU A 189 9.76 -20.10 -2.37
C LEU A 189 8.90 -21.09 -3.17
#